data_AF-A0A957C2Z0-F1
#
_entry.id   AF-A0A957C2Z0-F1
#
_cell.length_a   1.000
_cell.length_b   1.000
_cell.length_c   1.000
_cell.angle_alpha   90.00
_cell.angle_beta   90.00
_cell.angle_gamma   90.00
#
_symmetry.space_group_name_H-M   'P 1'
#
loop_
_entity.id
_entity.type
_entity.pdbx_description
1 polymer ?
#
loop_
_entity_poly.entity_id
_entity_poly.type
_entity_poly.pdbx_seq_one_letter_code
_entity_poly.pdbx_strand_id
1 'polypeptide(L)'
;MDTLQPVRDVLRSGDKTKAQEQLEKVIRISPSAEAYYLYALLGYDANTITTRLQMALQADPDYAPALQVQDRIEQLHNQGAADREVVQLVETILEKQYGVPKPAVQKSRPETNVYEMLWDCQFCGTKGNLGLTHRFCPNCGSPQNPDARYFPSDEEKVAVYDHKFVGVDVTCPNCGELNGAAAEFCGQCGTPLTEGAKKASTLASETVAAGQAFQSSGSRDLVKEQFDAEMQRIGVQSVAEKPKRGGFNPRTAAIIGIIVAAIGIFGFLFSRTEAVDVTVTGHTWERSISIQQYDNFTTRSWRDSPPAGDNVSIRLGSCSQEIRSYNQVPDGQECRRVRVDQGDGTFREQQQCETVYRCEPVYDDMCTWTGMRWDSIQPALGSGNSLAQSPAWPLIDLNECNSSALRAGCQRESGRSEDYIIIFDNEYRCSFSQAAWE
;
A
#
# COMPACT_ATOMS: atom_id res chain seq x y z
N MET A 1 -13.79 68.69 -0.85
CA MET A 1 -13.95 67.56 0.08
C MET A 1 -12.87 66.54 -0.29
N ASP A 2 -12.14 66.02 0.68
CA ASP A 2 -11.09 65.03 0.42
C ASP A 2 -11.75 63.70 0.01
N THR A 3 -11.70 63.40 -1.29
CA THR A 3 -12.34 62.22 -1.89
C THR A 3 -11.68 60.91 -1.46
N LEU A 4 -10.49 60.96 -0.86
CA LEU A 4 -9.73 59.80 -0.42
C LEU A 4 -9.88 59.52 1.08
N GLN A 5 -10.50 60.43 1.86
CA GLN A 5 -10.71 60.21 3.28
C GLN A 5 -11.44 58.89 3.61
N PRO A 6 -12.53 58.50 2.90
CA PRO A 6 -13.19 57.22 3.13
C PRO A 6 -12.26 56.01 2.89
N VAL A 7 -11.39 56.09 1.89
CA VAL A 7 -10.40 55.05 1.60
C VAL A 7 -9.42 54.93 2.75
N ARG A 8 -8.90 56.04 3.27
CA ARG A 8 -7.94 56.03 4.39
C ARG A 8 -8.57 55.45 5.66
N ASP A 9 -9.86 55.67 5.88
CA ASP A 9 -10.58 55.11 7.02
C ASP A 9 -10.73 53.58 6.90
N VAL A 10 -10.99 53.06 5.70
CA VAL A 10 -11.01 51.60 5.43
C VAL A 10 -9.61 50.98 5.50
N LEU A 11 -8.58 51.71 5.07
CA LEU A 11 -7.19 51.26 5.22
C LEU A 11 -6.82 51.07 6.70
N ARG A 12 -7.23 52.00 7.58
CA ARG A 12 -7.01 51.90 9.03
C ARG A 12 -7.75 50.72 9.67
N SER A 13 -8.86 50.26 9.08
CA SER A 13 -9.55 49.05 9.56
C SER A 13 -8.86 47.75 9.09
N GLY A 14 -7.81 47.83 8.27
CA GLY A 14 -7.05 46.68 7.78
C GLY A 14 -7.68 45.96 6.58
N ASP A 15 -8.80 46.45 6.04
CA ASP A 15 -9.52 45.83 4.93
C ASP A 15 -8.98 46.33 3.58
N LYS A 16 -7.82 45.80 3.18
CA LYS A 16 -7.12 46.18 1.94
C LYS A 16 -7.98 45.94 0.69
N THR A 17 -8.80 44.89 0.66
CA THR A 17 -9.67 44.56 -0.48
C THR A 17 -10.77 45.60 -0.67
N LYS A 18 -11.44 45.98 0.41
CA LYS A 18 -12.47 47.02 0.36
C LYS A 18 -11.89 48.39 0.06
N ALA A 19 -10.69 48.70 0.57
CA ALA A 19 -9.97 49.92 0.21
C ALA A 19 -9.62 49.96 -1.28
N GLN A 20 -9.22 48.82 -1.87
CA GLN A 20 -8.95 48.70 -3.30
C GLN A 20 -10.21 48.95 -4.14
N GLU A 21 -11.34 48.33 -3.79
CA GLU A 21 -12.61 48.53 -4.49
C GLU A 21 -13.08 50.00 -4.44
N GLN A 22 -12.89 50.66 -3.30
CA GLN A 22 -13.20 52.08 -3.16
C GLN A 22 -12.25 52.96 -4.00
N LEU A 23 -10.95 52.65 -4.02
CA LEU A 23 -9.99 53.36 -4.86
C LEU A 23 -10.31 53.24 -6.34
N GLU A 24 -10.71 52.07 -6.82
CA GLU A 24 -11.12 51.88 -8.22
C GLU A 24 -12.31 52.78 -8.60
N LYS A 25 -13.27 52.95 -7.68
CA LYS A 25 -14.41 53.87 -7.88
C LYS A 25 -13.96 55.34 -7.88
N VAL A 26 -13.08 55.72 -6.96
CA VAL A 26 -12.54 57.09 -6.89
C VAL A 26 -11.72 57.42 -8.13
N ILE A 27 -10.83 56.53 -8.56
CA ILE A 27 -9.97 56.71 -9.73
C ILE A 27 -10.81 56.90 -11.01
N ARG A 28 -11.91 56.16 -11.16
CA ARG A 28 -12.82 56.32 -12.32
C ARG A 28 -13.49 57.69 -12.37
N ILE A 29 -13.76 58.29 -11.22
CA ILE A 29 -14.49 59.57 -11.12
C ILE A 29 -13.52 60.76 -11.12
N SER A 30 -12.40 60.63 -10.42
CA SER A 30 -11.40 61.68 -10.22
C SER A 30 -10.01 61.04 -10.11
N PRO A 31 -9.35 60.74 -11.24
CA PRO A 31 -8.00 60.20 -11.22
C PRO A 31 -7.04 61.28 -10.69
N SER A 32 -6.20 60.89 -9.74
CA SER A 32 -5.17 61.76 -9.16
C SER A 32 -3.92 60.95 -8.84
N ALA A 33 -2.79 61.62 -8.74
CA ALA A 33 -1.53 60.97 -8.39
C ALA A 33 -1.59 60.28 -7.02
N GLU A 34 -2.25 60.91 -6.04
CA GLU A 34 -2.45 60.32 -4.72
C GLU A 34 -3.34 59.07 -4.76
N ALA A 35 -4.39 59.07 -5.58
CA ALA A 35 -5.26 57.90 -5.72
C ALA A 35 -4.51 56.70 -6.35
N TYR A 36 -3.74 56.94 -7.41
CA TYR A 36 -2.91 55.90 -8.03
C TYR A 36 -1.76 55.44 -7.12
N TYR A 37 -1.19 56.34 -6.32
CA TYR A 37 -0.17 56.00 -5.33
C TYR A 37 -0.72 55.07 -4.24
N LEU A 38 -1.86 55.40 -3.63
CA LEU A 38 -2.53 54.52 -2.67
C LEU A 38 -2.89 53.17 -3.30
N TYR A 39 -3.33 53.18 -4.55
CA TYR A 39 -3.65 51.97 -5.30
C TYR A 39 -2.39 51.13 -5.58
N ALA A 40 -1.24 51.75 -5.81
CA ALA A 40 0.04 51.07 -5.97
C ALA A 40 0.49 50.40 -4.68
N LEU A 41 0.33 51.06 -3.53
CA LEU A 41 0.70 50.51 -2.23
C LEU A 41 -0.10 49.25 -1.85
N LEU A 42 -1.27 49.04 -2.46
CA LEU A 42 -2.12 47.85 -2.31
C LEU A 42 -1.82 46.73 -3.32
N GLY A 43 -0.74 46.84 -4.10
CA GLY A 43 -0.34 45.78 -5.04
C GLY A 43 0.19 44.53 -4.32
N TYR A 44 0.01 43.38 -4.96
CA TYR A 44 0.42 42.06 -4.44
C TYR A 44 1.69 41.51 -5.11
N ASP A 45 2.21 42.22 -6.12
CA ASP A 45 3.40 41.87 -6.89
C ASP A 45 4.08 43.16 -7.41
N ALA A 46 5.39 43.09 -7.66
CA ALA A 46 6.22 44.23 -8.05
C ALA A 46 5.80 44.84 -9.39
N ASN A 47 5.30 44.04 -10.34
CA ASN A 47 4.84 44.54 -11.62
C ASN A 47 3.62 45.44 -11.43
N THR A 48 2.61 44.96 -10.72
CA THR A 48 1.40 45.73 -10.41
C THR A 48 1.71 47.01 -9.65
N ILE A 49 2.60 46.94 -8.65
CA ILE A 49 3.06 48.11 -7.88
C ILE A 49 3.71 49.13 -8.82
N THR A 50 4.67 48.68 -9.64
CA THR A 50 5.43 49.55 -10.55
C THR A 50 4.51 50.20 -11.60
N THR A 51 3.60 49.44 -12.20
CA THR A 51 2.63 49.98 -13.18
C THR A 51 1.76 51.05 -12.56
N ARG A 52 1.24 50.84 -11.35
CA ARG A 52 0.38 51.82 -10.68
C ARG A 52 1.16 53.06 -10.21
N LEU A 53 2.42 52.91 -9.81
CA LEU A 53 3.31 54.06 -9.54
C LEU A 53 3.56 54.89 -10.80
N GLN A 54 3.75 54.25 -11.96
CA GLN A 54 3.86 54.97 -13.24
C GLN A 54 2.58 55.74 -13.56
N MET A 55 1.39 55.17 -13.29
CA MET A 55 0.13 55.90 -13.45
C MET A 55 0.03 57.12 -12.51
N ALA A 56 0.55 57.03 -11.28
CA ALA A 56 0.62 58.16 -10.38
C ALA A 56 1.50 59.29 -10.93
N LEU A 57 2.68 58.94 -11.46
CA LEU A 57 3.63 59.88 -12.06
C LEU A 57 3.15 60.45 -13.41
N GLN A 58 2.31 59.71 -14.13
CA GLN A 58 1.63 60.25 -15.32
C GLN A 58 0.59 61.31 -14.96
N ALA A 59 -0.09 61.15 -13.82
CA ALA A 59 -1.06 62.12 -13.32
C ALA A 59 -0.39 63.37 -12.72
N ASP A 60 0.78 63.21 -12.08
CA ASP A 60 1.62 64.29 -11.58
C ASP A 60 3.11 63.85 -11.58
N PRO A 61 3.92 64.34 -12.54
CA PRO A 61 5.34 63.95 -12.67
C PRO A 61 6.19 64.30 -11.44
N ASP A 62 5.80 65.31 -10.66
CA ASP A 62 6.54 65.80 -9.51
C ASP A 62 6.00 65.23 -8.18
N TYR A 63 5.13 64.21 -8.24
CA TYR A 63 4.53 63.59 -7.06
C TYR A 63 5.58 62.82 -6.23
N ALA A 64 6.20 63.54 -5.29
CA ALA A 64 7.33 63.09 -4.49
C ALA A 64 7.14 61.71 -3.82
N PRO A 65 5.96 61.34 -3.25
CA PRO A 65 5.77 60.02 -2.66
C PRO A 65 5.94 58.87 -3.67
N ALA A 66 5.48 59.02 -4.91
CA ALA A 66 5.64 57.98 -5.93
C ALA A 66 7.10 57.87 -6.40
N LEU A 67 7.78 59.00 -6.59
CA LEU A 67 9.21 59.03 -6.95
C LEU A 67 10.08 58.33 -5.90
N GLN A 68 9.83 58.58 -4.61
CA GLN A 68 10.59 57.96 -3.52
C GLN A 68 10.41 56.43 -3.46
N VAL A 69 9.19 55.94 -3.72
CA VAL A 69 8.95 54.49 -3.74
C VAL A 69 9.57 53.86 -4.98
N GLN A 70 9.48 54.53 -6.13
CA GLN A 70 10.09 54.05 -7.38
C GLN A 70 11.61 53.91 -7.27
N ASP A 71 12.32 54.91 -6.72
CA ASP A 71 13.78 54.85 -6.49
C ASP A 71 14.17 53.69 -5.56
N ARG A 72 13.39 53.46 -4.49
CA ARG A 72 13.63 52.33 -3.58
C ARG A 72 13.41 50.97 -4.24
N ILE A 73 12.42 50.84 -5.12
CA ILE A 73 12.18 49.60 -5.88
C ILE A 73 13.35 49.37 -6.86
N GLU A 74 13.84 50.41 -7.53
CA GLU A 74 14.98 50.31 -8.44
C GLU A 74 16.26 49.87 -7.70
N GLN A 75 16.52 50.42 -6.51
CA GLN A 75 17.62 49.97 -5.66
C GLN A 75 17.50 48.50 -5.25
N LEU A 76 16.30 48.04 -4.91
CA LEU A 76 16.05 46.63 -4.58
C LEU A 76 16.30 45.71 -5.79
N HIS A 77 15.84 46.09 -6.97
CA HIS A 77 16.10 45.34 -8.21
C HIS A 77 17.60 45.27 -8.53
N ASN A 78 18.33 46.37 -8.37
CA ASN A 78 19.79 46.41 -8.56
C ASN A 78 20.55 45.51 -7.56
N GLN A 79 19.92 45.16 -6.43
CA GLN A 79 20.45 44.24 -5.41
C GLN A 79 20.01 42.78 -5.63
N GLY A 80 19.25 42.48 -6.69
CA GLY A 80 18.74 41.14 -6.97
C GLY A 80 17.60 40.70 -6.05
N ALA A 81 16.87 41.65 -5.45
CA ALA A 81 15.75 41.37 -4.57
C ALA A 81 14.62 40.62 -5.29
N ALA A 82 13.99 39.69 -4.60
CA ALA A 82 12.81 38.98 -5.07
C ALA A 82 11.55 39.83 -4.93
N ASP A 83 10.50 39.47 -5.69
CA ASP A 83 9.18 40.13 -5.71
C ASP A 83 8.60 40.43 -4.31
N ARG A 84 8.79 39.48 -3.38
CA ARG A 84 8.37 39.60 -1.97
C ARG A 84 8.96 40.79 -1.23
N GLU A 85 10.18 41.22 -1.58
CA GLU A 85 10.87 42.33 -0.91
C GLU A 85 10.31 43.68 -1.35
N VAL A 86 9.86 43.78 -2.61
CA VAL A 86 9.13 44.94 -3.13
C VAL A 86 7.74 45.03 -2.48
N VAL A 87 7.05 43.91 -2.30
CA VAL A 87 5.77 43.88 -1.57
C VAL A 87 5.98 44.27 -0.09
N GLN A 88 7.01 43.75 0.57
CA GLN A 88 7.32 44.09 1.98
C GLN A 88 7.62 45.58 2.16
N LEU A 89 8.24 46.22 1.17
CA LEU A 89 8.48 47.65 1.14
C LEU A 89 7.16 48.45 1.20
N VAL A 90 6.21 48.16 0.30
CA VAL A 90 4.93 48.90 0.28
C VAL A 90 4.06 48.60 1.48
N GLU A 91 4.10 47.37 2.03
CA GLU A 91 3.42 47.04 3.27
C GLU A 91 3.96 47.83 4.47
N THR A 92 5.28 48.02 4.53
CA THR A 92 5.91 48.85 5.56
C THR A 92 5.47 50.31 5.45
N ILE A 93 5.25 50.81 4.24
CA ILE A 93 4.74 52.17 4.00
C ILE A 93 3.30 52.27 4.46
N LEU A 94 2.43 51.32 4.08
CA LEU A 94 1.04 51.26 4.54
C LEU A 94 0.94 51.26 6.07
N GLU A 95 1.79 50.49 6.75
CA GLU A 95 1.85 50.48 8.21
C GLU A 95 2.28 51.84 8.77
N LYS A 96 3.45 52.32 8.38
CA LYS A 96 4.07 53.50 9.02
C LYS A 96 3.37 54.81 8.70
N GLN A 97 2.88 54.96 7.47
CA GLN A 97 2.32 56.22 6.97
C GLN A 97 0.80 56.27 7.04
N TYR A 98 0.13 55.12 6.88
CA TYR A 98 -1.33 55.06 6.82
C TYR A 98 -1.96 54.35 8.03
N GLY A 99 -1.15 53.83 8.96
CA GLY A 99 -1.63 53.14 10.15
C GLY A 99 -2.38 51.85 9.83
N VAL A 100 -2.11 51.25 8.67
CA VAL A 100 -2.69 49.96 8.31
C VAL A 100 -2.09 48.91 9.25
N PRO A 101 -2.90 48.20 10.04
CA PRO A 101 -2.36 47.17 10.91
C PRO A 101 -1.62 46.13 10.05
N LYS A 102 -0.41 45.73 10.48
CA LYS A 102 0.24 44.56 9.86
C LYS A 102 -0.79 43.44 9.82
N PRO A 103 -0.92 42.70 8.70
CA PRO A 103 -1.70 41.49 8.73
C PRO A 103 -1.21 40.70 9.94
N ALA A 104 -2.12 40.39 10.87
CA ALA A 104 -1.77 39.52 11.98
C ALA A 104 -1.06 38.34 11.32
N VAL A 105 0.19 38.08 11.71
CA VAL A 105 0.86 36.85 11.31
C VAL A 105 -0.12 35.79 11.76
N GLN A 106 -0.88 35.22 10.82
CA GLN A 106 -1.50 33.96 11.06
C GLN A 106 -0.29 33.11 11.38
N LYS A 107 -0.05 32.83 12.66
CA LYS A 107 0.80 31.71 13.04
C LYS A 107 0.31 30.61 12.12
N SER A 108 1.15 30.17 11.18
CA SER A 108 0.81 29.05 10.33
C SER A 108 0.24 28.01 11.29
N ARG A 109 -1.06 27.72 11.14
CA ARG A 109 -1.69 26.75 12.04
C ARG A 109 -0.80 25.51 11.92
N PRO A 110 -0.32 24.93 13.03
CA PRO A 110 0.64 23.84 12.97
C PRO A 110 0.09 22.78 12.01
N GLU A 111 0.92 22.30 11.08
CA GLU A 111 0.47 21.27 10.15
C GLU A 111 -0.04 20.08 10.96
N THR A 112 -1.33 19.77 10.78
CA THR A 112 -1.97 18.60 11.40
C THR A 112 -2.45 17.69 10.29
N ASN A 113 -2.28 16.40 10.51
CA ASN A 113 -2.84 15.38 9.66
C ASN A 113 -4.02 14.67 10.32
N VAL A 114 -4.58 15.26 11.38
CA VAL A 114 -5.74 14.76 12.11
C VAL A 114 -6.93 15.67 11.84
N TYR A 115 -8.07 15.07 11.54
CA TYR A 115 -9.30 15.75 11.17
C TYR A 115 -10.49 15.11 11.90
N GLU A 116 -11.59 15.84 12.05
CA GLU A 116 -12.81 15.30 12.64
C GLU A 116 -13.60 14.45 11.64
N MET A 117 -14.09 13.31 12.10
CA MET A 117 -15.17 12.60 11.41
C MET A 117 -16.46 13.40 11.48
N LEU A 118 -17.40 13.10 10.60
CA LEU A 118 -18.74 13.67 10.65
C LEU A 118 -19.76 12.62 11.10
N TRP A 119 -20.88 13.08 11.63
CA TRP A 119 -22.04 12.23 11.90
C TRP A 119 -23.34 13.04 11.75
N ASP A 120 -24.39 12.37 11.30
CA ASP A 120 -25.73 12.96 11.23
C ASP A 120 -26.56 12.50 12.43
N CYS A 121 -27.28 13.44 13.04
CA CYS A 121 -28.14 13.15 14.17
C CYS A 121 -29.36 12.34 13.71
N GLN A 122 -29.45 11.09 14.18
CA GLN A 122 -30.54 10.16 13.88
C GLN A 122 -31.88 10.58 14.51
N PHE A 123 -31.87 11.53 15.45
CA PHE A 123 -33.07 11.96 16.19
C PHE A 123 -33.73 13.20 15.58
N CYS A 124 -32.95 14.24 15.24
CA CYS A 124 -33.49 15.49 14.69
C CYS A 124 -33.06 15.77 13.25
N GLY A 125 -32.18 14.94 12.67
CA GLY A 125 -31.73 15.08 11.28
C GLY A 125 -30.66 16.15 11.05
N THR A 126 -30.12 16.79 12.10
CA THR A 126 -28.99 17.73 11.95
C THR A 126 -27.78 17.01 11.36
N LYS A 127 -27.27 17.52 10.24
CA LYS A 127 -26.18 16.88 9.48
C LYS A 127 -24.81 17.46 9.77
N GLY A 128 -23.77 16.68 9.50
CA GLY A 128 -22.38 17.14 9.54
C GLY A 128 -21.92 17.59 10.93
N ASN A 129 -22.40 16.94 11.99
CA ASN A 129 -21.89 17.19 13.33
C ASN A 129 -20.46 16.67 13.44
N LEU A 130 -19.60 17.43 14.10
CA LEU A 130 -18.20 17.14 14.28
C LEU A 130 -17.99 16.00 15.30
N GLY A 131 -17.20 15.00 14.92
CA GLY A 131 -17.12 13.73 15.60
C GLY A 131 -16.51 13.78 17.00
N LEU A 132 -15.50 14.63 17.19
CA LEU A 132 -14.82 14.87 18.46
C LEU A 132 -15.47 16.02 19.23
N THR A 133 -15.79 17.12 18.53
CA THR A 133 -16.31 18.36 19.14
C THR A 133 -17.78 18.23 19.56
N HIS A 134 -18.61 17.58 18.74
CA HIS A 134 -20.05 17.42 19.00
C HIS A 134 -20.38 15.98 19.41
N ARG A 135 -19.95 15.57 20.62
CA ARG A 135 -20.39 14.29 21.23
C ARG A 135 -21.90 14.24 21.48
N PHE A 136 -22.53 15.40 21.64
CA PHE A 136 -23.98 15.57 21.65
C PHE A 136 -24.39 16.48 20.51
N CYS A 137 -25.56 16.22 19.93
CA CYS A 137 -26.10 17.06 18.88
C CYS A 137 -26.34 18.48 19.42
N PRO A 138 -25.73 19.54 18.84
CA PRO A 138 -25.90 20.91 19.34
C PRO A 138 -27.33 21.44 19.18
N ASN A 139 -28.14 20.81 18.32
CA ASN A 139 -29.53 21.22 18.06
C ASN A 139 -30.55 20.59 19.01
N CYS A 140 -30.40 19.30 19.36
CA CYS A 140 -31.39 18.58 20.16
C CYS A 140 -30.84 17.87 21.41
N GLY A 141 -29.52 17.88 21.63
CA GLY A 141 -28.87 17.27 22.79
C GLY A 141 -28.75 15.75 22.75
N SER A 142 -29.22 15.07 21.70
CA SER A 142 -29.08 13.61 21.60
C SER A 142 -27.61 13.20 21.54
N PRO A 143 -27.20 12.08 22.16
CA PRO A 143 -25.84 11.59 22.09
C PRO A 143 -25.47 11.16 20.66
N GLN A 144 -24.18 11.24 20.34
CA GLN A 144 -23.60 10.73 19.12
C GLN A 144 -23.69 9.19 19.08
N ASN A 145 -24.09 8.66 17.93
CA ASN A 145 -23.93 7.24 17.62
C ASN A 145 -22.58 7.04 16.89
N PRO A 146 -21.57 6.37 17.50
CA PRO A 146 -20.27 6.18 16.87
C PRO A 146 -20.34 5.36 15.59
N ASP A 147 -21.30 4.43 15.48
CA ASP A 147 -21.46 3.58 14.30
C ASP A 147 -21.92 4.37 13.06
N ALA A 148 -22.50 5.57 13.27
CA ALA A 148 -23.01 6.44 12.21
C ALA A 148 -21.99 7.51 11.78
N ARG A 149 -20.76 7.44 12.30
CA ARG A 149 -19.66 8.31 11.86
C ARG A 149 -19.29 7.99 10.41
N TYR A 150 -18.88 9.02 9.68
CA TYR A 150 -18.46 8.93 8.29
C TYR A 150 -17.32 9.92 8.00
N PHE A 151 -16.53 9.63 6.97
CA PHE A 151 -15.45 10.52 6.58
C PHE A 151 -16.00 11.72 5.78
N PRO A 152 -15.61 12.96 6.10
CA PRO A 152 -15.92 14.14 5.28
C PRO A 152 -15.23 14.09 3.92
N SER A 153 -15.66 14.92 2.97
CA SER A 153 -14.85 15.23 1.79
C SER A 153 -13.62 16.08 2.16
N ASP A 154 -12.66 16.22 1.24
CA ASP A 154 -11.52 17.14 1.43
C ASP A 154 -11.97 18.61 1.61
N GLU A 155 -13.13 18.98 1.10
CA GLU A 155 -13.71 20.33 1.23
C GLU A 155 -14.42 20.55 2.58
N GLU A 156 -14.97 19.47 3.15
CA GLU A 156 -15.76 19.51 4.40
C GLU A 156 -14.93 19.22 5.64
N LYS A 157 -13.72 18.67 5.50
CA LYS A 157 -12.93 18.20 6.65
C LYS A 157 -12.48 19.37 7.54
N VAL A 158 -12.57 19.14 8.84
CA VAL A 158 -12.15 20.11 9.86
C VAL A 158 -10.92 19.58 10.56
N ALA A 159 -9.82 20.34 10.46
CA ALA A 159 -8.54 20.01 11.06
C ALA A 159 -8.59 20.11 12.60
N VAL A 160 -8.04 19.11 13.28
CA VAL A 160 -7.86 19.12 14.74
C VAL A 160 -6.40 19.35 15.06
N TYR A 161 -6.12 20.41 15.80
CA TYR A 161 -4.77 20.77 16.24
C TYR A 161 -4.53 20.24 17.66
N ASP A 162 -3.30 19.82 17.93
CA ASP A 162 -2.86 19.35 19.26
C ASP A 162 -3.68 18.15 19.82
N HIS A 163 -4.34 17.39 18.95
CA HIS A 163 -5.13 16.22 19.36
C HIS A 163 -4.23 15.10 19.86
N LYS A 164 -4.39 14.73 21.13
CA LYS A 164 -3.71 13.57 21.71
C LYS A 164 -4.64 12.36 21.65
N PHE A 165 -4.31 11.43 20.75
CA PHE A 165 -5.00 10.15 20.71
C PHE A 165 -4.72 9.37 22.00
N VAL A 166 -5.78 9.08 22.76
CA VAL A 166 -5.73 8.32 24.03
C VAL A 166 -6.34 6.92 23.90
N GLY A 167 -6.71 6.51 22.69
CA GLY A 167 -7.40 5.26 22.40
C GLY A 167 -8.76 5.48 21.75
N VAL A 168 -9.36 4.39 21.26
CA VAL A 168 -10.71 4.37 20.68
C VAL A 168 -11.74 4.68 21.76
N ASP A 169 -12.72 5.55 21.46
CA ASP A 169 -13.83 5.84 22.38
C ASP A 169 -14.51 4.55 22.85
N VAL A 170 -15.17 4.59 24.01
CA VAL A 170 -15.86 3.44 24.59
C VAL A 170 -17.32 3.76 24.89
N THR A 171 -18.20 2.81 24.60
CA THR A 171 -19.62 2.86 24.93
C THR A 171 -19.85 2.29 26.32
N CYS A 172 -20.50 3.06 27.19
CA CYS A 172 -20.85 2.65 28.54
C CYS A 172 -21.76 1.42 28.51
N PRO A 173 -21.44 0.34 29.25
CA PRO A 173 -22.25 -0.89 29.22
C PRO A 173 -23.61 -0.75 29.91
N ASN A 174 -23.76 0.24 30.80
CA ASN A 174 -24.98 0.44 31.57
C ASN A 174 -25.98 1.36 30.86
N CYS A 175 -25.54 2.53 30.39
CA CYS A 175 -26.42 3.53 29.80
C CYS A 175 -26.23 3.78 28.29
N GLY A 176 -25.25 3.14 27.66
CA GLY A 176 -24.98 3.29 26.22
C GLY A 176 -24.29 4.60 25.81
N GLU A 177 -23.91 5.46 26.76
CA GLU A 177 -23.26 6.75 26.47
C GLU A 177 -21.84 6.56 25.91
N LEU A 178 -21.45 7.39 24.95
CA LEU A 178 -20.11 7.37 24.36
C LEU A 178 -19.13 8.20 25.20
N ASN A 179 -18.00 7.61 25.57
CA ASN A 179 -17.00 8.22 26.42
C ASN A 179 -15.61 8.13 25.80
N GLY A 180 -14.75 9.10 26.09
CA GLY A 180 -13.35 9.05 25.68
C GLY A 180 -12.63 7.85 26.26
N ALA A 181 -11.66 7.29 25.53
CA ALA A 181 -10.92 6.10 25.97
C ALA A 181 -10.20 6.26 27.33
N ALA A 182 -9.82 7.49 27.68
CA ALA A 182 -9.17 7.81 28.96
C ALA A 182 -10.15 7.98 30.13
N ALA A 183 -11.46 7.89 29.90
CA ALA A 183 -12.45 8.04 30.96
C ALA A 183 -12.53 6.76 31.82
N GLU A 184 -12.31 6.89 33.13
CA GLU A 184 -12.44 5.77 34.06
C GLU A 184 -13.91 5.50 34.45
N PHE A 185 -14.75 6.53 34.41
CA PHE A 185 -16.18 6.47 34.75
C PHE A 185 -17.00 7.13 33.64
N CYS A 186 -18.21 6.63 33.42
CA CYS A 186 -19.16 7.21 32.49
C CYS A 186 -19.56 8.62 32.93
N GLY A 187 -19.37 9.61 32.05
CA GLY A 187 -19.71 11.00 32.34
C GLY A 187 -21.20 11.25 32.62
N GLN A 188 -22.08 10.34 32.18
CA GLN A 188 -23.53 10.48 32.32
C GLN A 188 -24.12 9.75 33.53
N CYS A 189 -23.69 8.51 33.81
CA CYS A 189 -24.27 7.67 34.88
C CYS A 189 -23.28 7.23 35.96
N GLY A 190 -22.00 7.59 35.85
CA GLY A 190 -20.97 7.26 36.85
C GLY A 190 -20.55 5.79 36.88
N THR A 191 -21.07 4.94 35.99
CA THR A 191 -20.66 3.53 35.92
C THR A 191 -19.18 3.43 35.53
N PRO A 192 -18.37 2.61 36.22
CA PRO A 192 -16.98 2.34 35.82
C PRO A 192 -16.90 1.84 34.38
N LEU A 193 -15.97 2.37 33.59
CA LEU A 193 -15.74 1.99 32.20
C LEU A 193 -14.60 0.97 32.03
N THR A 194 -13.91 0.63 33.11
CA THR A 194 -12.75 -0.28 33.12
C THR A 194 -13.12 -1.73 32.80
N GLU A 195 -14.37 -2.12 33.00
CA GLU A 195 -14.87 -3.47 32.71
C GLU A 195 -16.20 -3.41 31.94
N GLY A 196 -16.31 -4.19 30.87
CA GLY A 196 -17.54 -4.33 30.08
C GLY A 196 -17.83 -3.20 29.08
N ALA A 197 -17.11 -2.08 29.12
CA ALA A 197 -17.23 -1.04 28.08
C ALA A 197 -16.73 -1.56 26.74
N LYS A 198 -17.53 -1.37 25.68
CA LYS A 198 -17.19 -1.79 24.32
C LYS A 198 -16.50 -0.63 23.60
N LYS A 199 -15.45 -0.91 22.84
CA LYS A 199 -14.85 0.09 21.94
C LYS A 199 -15.87 0.49 20.87
N ALA A 200 -15.89 1.77 20.56
CA ALA A 200 -16.58 2.32 19.41
C ALA A 200 -16.12 1.60 18.14
N SER A 201 -17.03 1.46 17.17
CA SER A 201 -16.67 0.94 15.86
C SER A 201 -15.80 1.94 15.10
N THR A 202 -15.02 1.40 14.16
CA THR A 202 -14.16 2.17 13.25
C THR A 202 -14.49 1.82 11.81
N LEU A 203 -14.42 2.80 10.92
CA LEU A 203 -14.52 2.57 9.49
C LEU A 203 -13.23 1.96 8.92
N ALA A 204 -13.38 1.22 7.82
CA ALA A 204 -12.24 0.76 7.04
C ALA A 204 -11.47 1.97 6.48
N SER A 205 -10.14 1.84 6.41
CA SER A 205 -9.30 2.89 5.83
C SER A 205 -9.61 3.06 4.34
N GLU A 206 -9.64 4.31 3.89
CA GLU A 206 -9.84 4.63 2.47
C GLU A 206 -8.57 5.19 1.85
N THR A 207 -8.40 4.94 0.55
CA THR A 207 -7.19 5.30 -0.19
C THR A 207 -7.56 5.96 -1.51
N VAL A 208 -6.84 7.03 -1.86
CA VAL A 208 -6.91 7.68 -3.17
C VAL A 208 -5.50 7.90 -3.73
N ALA A 209 -5.37 7.94 -5.05
CA ALA A 209 -4.11 8.27 -5.71
C ALA A 209 -3.62 9.68 -5.29
N ALA A 210 -2.30 9.91 -5.33
CA ALA A 210 -1.75 11.24 -5.09
C ALA A 210 -2.40 12.28 -6.03
N GLY A 211 -2.89 13.38 -5.46
CA GLY A 211 -3.56 14.46 -6.20
C GLY A 211 -5.07 14.28 -6.41
N GLN A 212 -5.64 13.12 -6.07
CA GLN A 212 -7.09 12.95 -6.03
C GLN A 212 -7.66 13.42 -4.70
N ALA A 213 -8.88 13.97 -4.75
CA ALA A 213 -9.60 14.43 -3.58
C ALA A 213 -10.46 13.31 -2.98
N PHE A 214 -10.47 13.21 -1.66
CA PHE A 214 -11.43 12.35 -0.99
C PHE A 214 -12.84 12.93 -1.11
N GLN A 215 -13.81 12.08 -1.46
CA GLN A 215 -15.22 12.39 -1.38
C GLN A 215 -15.77 12.01 0.00
N SER A 216 -16.90 12.58 0.37
CA SER A 216 -17.60 12.16 1.59
C SER A 216 -18.01 10.69 1.46
N SER A 217 -17.75 9.89 2.50
CA SER A 217 -18.22 8.48 2.51
C SER A 217 -19.74 8.39 2.76
N GLY A 218 -20.38 9.52 3.05
CA GLY A 218 -21.82 9.64 3.20
C GLY A 218 -22.34 9.20 4.56
N SER A 219 -23.46 9.81 4.94
CA SER A 219 -24.22 9.45 6.14
C SER A 219 -24.84 8.06 5.99
N ARG A 220 -24.72 7.23 7.03
CA ARG A 220 -25.21 5.85 7.06
C ARG A 220 -26.51 5.74 7.83
N ASP A 221 -27.53 5.16 7.20
CA ASP A 221 -28.77 4.77 7.87
C ASP A 221 -28.62 3.36 8.45
N LEU A 222 -28.03 3.28 9.64
CA LEU A 222 -27.78 2.00 10.32
C LEU A 222 -29.05 1.21 10.60
N VAL A 223 -30.18 1.90 10.83
CA VAL A 223 -31.46 1.23 11.10
C VAL A 223 -31.90 0.50 9.84
N LYS A 224 -31.82 1.17 8.69
CA LYS A 224 -32.09 0.55 7.40
C LYS A 224 -31.09 -0.56 7.09
N GLU A 225 -29.79 -0.36 7.29
CA GLU A 225 -28.78 -1.38 7.04
C GLU A 225 -28.99 -2.64 7.90
N GLN A 226 -29.31 -2.48 9.19
CA GLN A 226 -29.62 -3.59 10.09
C GLN A 226 -30.93 -4.28 9.71
N PHE A 227 -31.95 -3.50 9.34
CA PHE A 227 -33.21 -4.04 8.84
C PHE A 227 -32.97 -4.85 7.56
N ASP A 228 -32.29 -4.29 6.57
CA ASP A 228 -31.99 -4.96 5.30
C ASP A 228 -31.15 -6.23 5.55
N ALA A 229 -30.18 -6.19 6.47
CA ALA A 229 -29.37 -7.35 6.86
C ALA A 229 -30.20 -8.44 7.57
N GLU A 230 -31.11 -8.05 8.47
CA GLU A 230 -31.99 -9.01 9.15
C GLU A 230 -33.01 -9.59 8.18
N MET A 231 -33.60 -8.77 7.30
CA MET A 231 -34.50 -9.20 6.23
C MET A 231 -33.81 -10.17 5.28
N GLN A 232 -32.56 -9.92 4.92
CA GLN A 232 -31.73 -10.87 4.18
C GLN A 232 -31.48 -12.17 4.96
N ARG A 233 -31.19 -12.10 6.26
CA ARG A 233 -30.99 -13.27 7.14
C ARG A 233 -32.24 -14.15 7.22
N ILE A 234 -33.43 -13.54 7.37
CA ILE A 234 -34.70 -14.27 7.42
C ILE A 234 -35.23 -14.67 6.03
N GLY A 235 -34.49 -14.37 4.96
CA GLY A 235 -34.81 -14.77 3.59
C GLY A 235 -35.91 -13.94 2.93
N VAL A 236 -36.28 -12.78 3.50
CA VAL A 236 -37.23 -11.84 2.89
C VAL A 236 -36.45 -10.84 2.06
N GLN A 237 -36.30 -11.14 0.76
CA GLN A 237 -35.68 -10.21 -0.18
C GLN A 237 -36.64 -9.04 -0.49
N SER A 238 -36.27 -7.83 -0.10
CA SER A 238 -36.78 -6.62 -0.76
C SER A 238 -36.41 -6.68 -2.25
N VAL A 239 -37.36 -6.37 -3.12
CA VAL A 239 -37.23 -6.51 -4.58
C VAL A 239 -36.15 -5.56 -5.11
N ALA A 240 -34.92 -6.07 -5.24
CA ALA A 240 -33.88 -5.53 -6.12
C ALA A 240 -33.73 -6.49 -7.31
N GLU A 241 -33.57 -5.93 -8.51
CA GLU A 241 -33.60 -6.66 -9.80
C GLU A 241 -32.65 -7.87 -9.83
N LYS A 242 -33.19 -9.01 -10.29
CA LYS A 242 -32.53 -10.32 -10.33
C LYS A 242 -31.50 -10.40 -11.47
N PRO A 243 -30.23 -10.75 -11.21
CA PRO A 243 -29.54 -11.72 -12.04
C PRO A 243 -29.87 -13.12 -11.54
N LYS A 244 -30.46 -13.92 -12.44
CA LYS A 244 -30.76 -15.34 -12.28
C LYS A 244 -29.50 -16.12 -11.90
N ARG A 245 -29.43 -16.74 -10.72
CA ARG A 245 -28.63 -17.95 -10.50
C ARG A 245 -29.28 -18.91 -9.50
N GLY A 246 -29.63 -20.08 -10.06
CA GLY A 246 -29.49 -21.43 -9.51
C GLY A 246 -29.83 -21.63 -8.04
N GLY A 247 -31.05 -22.13 -7.81
CA GLY A 247 -31.54 -22.53 -6.49
C GLY A 247 -30.62 -23.54 -5.80
N PHE A 248 -30.34 -23.25 -4.54
CA PHE A 248 -29.69 -24.13 -3.58
C PHE A 248 -30.61 -25.33 -3.32
N ASN A 249 -30.20 -26.50 -3.82
CA ASN A 249 -30.99 -27.71 -3.77
C ASN A 249 -30.73 -28.38 -2.41
N PRO A 250 -31.71 -28.61 -1.51
CA PRO A 250 -31.48 -29.14 -0.15
C PRO A 250 -30.80 -30.53 -0.10
N ARG A 251 -30.65 -31.17 -1.26
CA ARG A 251 -29.80 -32.35 -1.46
C ARG A 251 -28.30 -32.04 -1.28
N THR A 252 -27.80 -30.85 -1.61
CA THR A 252 -26.36 -30.52 -1.50
C THR A 252 -25.91 -30.30 -0.06
N ALA A 253 -26.75 -29.77 0.83
CA ALA A 253 -26.43 -29.66 2.27
C ALA A 253 -26.40 -31.03 2.95
N ALA A 254 -27.31 -31.94 2.57
CA ALA A 254 -27.28 -33.34 3.00
C ALA A 254 -26.05 -34.07 2.46
N ILE A 255 -25.65 -33.83 1.20
CA ILE A 255 -24.44 -34.41 0.60
C ILE A 255 -23.18 -33.90 1.31
N ILE A 256 -23.07 -32.61 1.64
CA ILE A 256 -21.89 -32.06 2.35
C ILE A 256 -21.81 -32.61 3.79
N GLY A 257 -22.94 -32.74 4.50
CA GLY A 257 -22.97 -33.38 5.82
C GLY A 257 -22.55 -34.85 5.78
N ILE A 258 -22.99 -35.58 4.75
CA ILE A 258 -22.55 -36.96 4.49
C ILE A 258 -21.06 -36.99 4.13
N ILE A 259 -20.55 -36.04 3.34
CA ILE A 259 -19.13 -35.98 2.96
C ILE A 259 -18.24 -35.67 4.16
N VAL A 260 -18.62 -34.74 5.04
CA VAL A 260 -17.83 -34.42 6.25
C VAL A 260 -17.87 -35.57 7.25
N ALA A 261 -19.04 -36.20 7.44
CA ALA A 261 -19.13 -37.42 8.24
C ALA A 261 -18.34 -38.56 7.60
N ALA A 262 -18.38 -38.71 6.27
CA ALA A 262 -17.59 -39.69 5.54
C ALA A 262 -16.09 -39.42 5.65
N ILE A 263 -15.61 -38.17 5.56
CA ILE A 263 -14.20 -37.80 5.74
C ILE A 263 -13.74 -38.03 7.17
N GLY A 264 -14.58 -37.73 8.17
CA GLY A 264 -14.28 -38.02 9.59
C GLY A 264 -14.24 -39.52 9.88
N ILE A 265 -15.18 -40.28 9.32
CA ILE A 265 -15.20 -41.75 9.38
C ILE A 265 -14.02 -42.33 8.60
N PHE A 266 -13.68 -41.79 7.43
CA PHE A 266 -12.56 -42.23 6.60
C PHE A 266 -11.23 -41.92 7.30
N GLY A 267 -11.07 -40.75 7.92
CA GLY A 267 -9.91 -40.42 8.74
C GLY A 267 -9.76 -41.31 9.98
N PHE A 268 -10.87 -41.67 10.64
CA PHE A 268 -10.87 -42.60 11.78
C PHE A 268 -10.64 -44.07 11.37
N LEU A 269 -11.14 -44.48 10.20
CA LEU A 269 -10.89 -45.81 9.64
C LEU A 269 -9.46 -45.95 9.10
N PHE A 270 -8.87 -44.89 8.53
CA PHE A 270 -7.48 -44.88 8.05
C PHE A 270 -6.43 -44.71 9.16
N SER A 271 -6.83 -44.35 10.39
CA SER A 271 -5.94 -44.25 11.56
C SER A 271 -6.02 -45.47 12.48
N ARG A 272 -6.88 -46.46 12.18
CA ARG A 272 -6.82 -47.79 12.80
C ARG A 272 -5.89 -48.69 12.01
N THR A 273 -4.64 -48.79 12.44
CA THR A 273 -3.74 -49.85 11.98
C THR A 273 -4.02 -51.10 12.79
N GLU A 274 -4.73 -52.07 12.20
CA GLU A 274 -4.78 -53.42 12.77
C GLU A 274 -3.45 -54.12 12.50
N ALA A 275 -2.97 -54.88 13.48
CA ALA A 275 -1.83 -55.76 13.29
C ALA A 275 -2.26 -56.88 12.35
N VAL A 276 -1.96 -56.73 11.07
CA VAL A 276 -2.21 -57.77 10.07
C VAL A 276 -0.99 -58.66 10.04
N ASP A 277 -1.18 -59.91 10.45
CA ASP A 277 -0.19 -60.96 10.24
C ASP A 277 -0.14 -61.28 8.74
N VAL A 278 0.80 -60.66 8.04
CA VAL A 278 1.05 -60.89 6.61
C VAL A 278 1.98 -62.07 6.43
N THR A 279 1.63 -62.98 5.52
CA THR A 279 2.53 -64.07 5.16
C THR A 279 3.35 -63.67 3.94
N VAL A 280 4.63 -64.03 3.95
CA VAL A 280 5.54 -63.76 2.83
C VAL A 280 5.19 -64.67 1.67
N THR A 281 4.84 -64.09 0.53
CA THR A 281 4.45 -64.82 -0.68
C THR A 281 5.53 -64.82 -1.76
N GLY A 282 6.47 -63.89 -1.71
CA GLY A 282 7.55 -63.82 -2.68
C GLY A 282 8.72 -62.98 -2.21
N HIS A 283 9.86 -63.23 -2.83
CA HIS A 283 11.08 -62.47 -2.63
C HIS A 283 11.56 -62.03 -4.00
N THR A 284 11.78 -60.74 -4.19
CA THR A 284 12.39 -60.22 -5.42
C THR A 284 13.57 -59.34 -5.06
N TRP A 285 14.61 -59.38 -5.87
CA TRP A 285 15.78 -58.52 -5.71
C TRP A 285 16.11 -57.86 -7.04
N GLU A 286 16.66 -56.66 -6.95
CA GLU A 286 17.22 -55.93 -8.07
C GLU A 286 18.59 -55.38 -7.67
N ARG A 287 19.60 -55.60 -8.50
CA ARG A 287 20.92 -55.00 -8.36
C ARG A 287 21.26 -54.29 -9.65
N SER A 288 21.73 -53.06 -9.55
CA SER A 288 22.15 -52.27 -10.70
C SER A 288 23.59 -51.80 -10.55
N ILE A 289 24.34 -51.90 -11.64
CA ILE A 289 25.68 -51.32 -11.75
C ILE A 289 25.58 -50.11 -12.67
N SER A 290 25.87 -48.94 -12.11
CA SER A 290 25.91 -47.68 -12.83
C SER A 290 27.16 -47.64 -13.70
N ILE A 291 26.97 -47.51 -15.01
CA ILE A 291 28.06 -47.47 -15.98
C ILE A 291 28.15 -46.06 -16.56
N GLN A 292 29.36 -45.55 -16.67
CA GLN A 292 29.65 -44.33 -17.41
C GLN A 292 30.42 -44.66 -18.68
N GLN A 293 30.14 -43.92 -19.74
CA GLN A 293 30.87 -43.97 -21.00
C GLN A 293 31.56 -42.63 -21.24
N TYR A 294 32.82 -42.70 -21.68
CA TYR A 294 33.59 -41.56 -22.10
C TYR A 294 33.28 -41.22 -23.56
N ASP A 295 32.66 -40.07 -23.79
CA ASP A 295 32.28 -39.64 -25.13
C ASP A 295 32.37 -38.12 -25.29
N ASN A 296 32.20 -37.67 -26.54
CA ASN A 296 32.15 -36.28 -26.89
C ASN A 296 30.84 -35.64 -26.38
N PHE A 297 30.95 -34.41 -25.89
CA PHE A 297 29.79 -33.61 -25.54
C PHE A 297 29.85 -32.25 -26.22
N THR A 298 28.67 -31.70 -26.49
CA THR A 298 28.49 -30.31 -26.92
C THR A 298 27.35 -29.70 -26.11
N THR A 299 27.61 -28.60 -25.42
CA THR A 299 26.59 -27.92 -24.61
C THR A 299 26.80 -26.40 -24.60
N ARG A 300 25.82 -25.65 -24.12
CA ARG A 300 25.90 -24.20 -23.95
C ARG A 300 25.83 -23.86 -22.47
N SER A 301 26.71 -22.97 -22.02
CA SER A 301 26.68 -22.42 -20.67
C SER A 301 27.38 -21.07 -20.64
N TRP A 302 27.12 -20.27 -19.60
CA TRP A 302 27.77 -18.97 -19.43
C TRP A 302 29.28 -19.12 -19.38
N ARG A 303 30.01 -18.16 -19.95
CA ARG A 303 31.48 -18.20 -20.05
C ARG A 303 32.16 -18.35 -18.69
N ASP A 304 31.61 -17.68 -17.68
CA ASP A 304 32.09 -17.71 -16.29
C ASP A 304 31.65 -18.96 -15.50
N SER A 305 30.70 -19.72 -16.07
CA SER A 305 30.08 -20.89 -15.45
C SER A 305 30.16 -22.09 -16.41
N PRO A 306 31.37 -22.55 -16.75
CA PRO A 306 31.56 -23.64 -17.69
C PRO A 306 30.89 -24.93 -17.19
N PRO A 307 30.64 -25.92 -18.09
CA PRO A 307 29.98 -27.15 -17.70
C PRO A 307 30.73 -27.85 -16.58
N ALA A 308 30.04 -28.13 -15.47
CA ALA A 308 30.57 -28.89 -14.35
C ALA A 308 30.43 -30.41 -14.57
N GLY A 309 31.22 -31.21 -13.85
CA GLY A 309 31.22 -32.68 -13.94
C GLY A 309 32.62 -33.27 -14.09
N ASP A 310 32.71 -34.60 -14.21
CA ASP A 310 33.98 -35.32 -14.43
C ASP A 310 34.40 -35.24 -15.92
N ASN A 311 34.71 -34.01 -16.33
CA ASN A 311 35.10 -33.65 -17.70
C ASN A 311 36.61 -33.77 -17.84
N VAL A 312 37.09 -34.60 -18.78
CA VAL A 312 38.53 -34.81 -19.01
C VAL A 312 39.12 -33.70 -19.87
N SER A 313 38.32 -33.17 -20.80
CA SER A 313 38.72 -32.03 -21.61
C SER A 313 37.52 -31.17 -21.96
N ILE A 314 37.72 -29.85 -21.92
CA ILE A 314 36.75 -28.85 -22.36
C ILE A 314 37.45 -27.86 -23.29
N ARG A 315 36.75 -27.44 -24.34
CA ARG A 315 37.21 -26.46 -25.32
C ARG A 315 36.11 -25.43 -25.52
N LEU A 316 36.51 -24.16 -25.47
CA LEU A 316 35.64 -23.02 -25.72
C LEU A 316 35.36 -22.90 -27.23
N GLY A 317 34.09 -22.83 -27.60
CA GLY A 317 33.61 -22.58 -28.96
C GLY A 317 33.18 -21.13 -29.17
N SER A 318 32.14 -20.92 -29.98
CA SER A 318 31.56 -19.60 -30.23
C SER A 318 30.76 -19.08 -29.02
N CYS A 319 30.75 -17.77 -28.84
CA CYS A 319 29.98 -17.09 -27.80
C CYS A 319 29.11 -15.99 -28.40
N SER A 320 27.92 -15.81 -27.84
CA SER A 320 26.98 -14.74 -28.16
C SER A 320 26.51 -14.05 -26.88
N GLN A 321 26.29 -12.73 -26.96
CA GLN A 321 25.67 -11.96 -25.89
C GLN A 321 24.20 -12.33 -25.78
N GLU A 322 23.79 -12.81 -24.62
CA GLU A 322 22.40 -13.19 -24.31
C GLU A 322 22.00 -12.66 -22.93
N ILE A 323 20.69 -12.50 -22.71
CA ILE A 323 20.17 -12.03 -21.42
C ILE A 323 20.33 -13.15 -20.40
N ARG A 324 21.15 -12.93 -19.38
CA ARG A 324 21.39 -13.87 -18.28
C ARG A 324 20.37 -13.72 -17.17
N SER A 325 20.04 -12.48 -16.83
CA SER A 325 19.12 -12.16 -15.74
C SER A 325 18.55 -10.74 -15.90
N TYR A 326 17.67 -10.35 -14.98
CA TYR A 326 17.11 -9.00 -14.91
C TYR A 326 17.43 -8.41 -13.54
N ASN A 327 17.93 -7.18 -13.52
CA ASN A 327 18.07 -6.39 -12.31
C ASN A 327 16.81 -5.55 -12.10
N GLN A 328 16.31 -5.51 -10.86
CA GLN A 328 15.29 -4.55 -10.47
C GLN A 328 15.96 -3.27 -10.02
N VAL A 329 15.72 -2.20 -10.74
CA VAL A 329 16.27 -0.87 -10.44
C VAL A 329 15.11 0.04 -10.03
N PRO A 330 15.22 0.80 -8.92
CA PRO A 330 14.21 1.78 -8.54
C PRO A 330 13.94 2.78 -9.67
N ASP A 331 12.67 2.94 -10.04
CA ASP A 331 12.18 3.78 -11.14
C ASP A 331 11.08 4.73 -10.63
N GLY A 332 11.42 5.46 -9.56
CA GLY A 332 10.51 6.41 -8.92
C GLY A 332 9.64 5.79 -7.82
N GLN A 333 8.59 6.53 -7.46
CA GLN A 333 7.67 6.14 -6.38
C GLN A 333 6.23 6.48 -6.78
N GLU A 334 5.32 5.58 -6.43
CA GLU A 334 3.89 5.82 -6.52
C GLU A 334 3.37 6.13 -5.12
N CYS A 335 2.78 7.32 -4.95
CA CYS A 335 2.25 7.76 -3.68
C CYS A 335 0.72 7.71 -3.69
N ARG A 336 0.15 7.32 -2.56
CA ARG A 336 -1.28 7.31 -2.28
C ARG A 336 -1.56 8.04 -0.98
N ARG A 337 -2.70 8.71 -0.89
CA ARG A 337 -3.22 9.29 0.35
C ARG A 337 -4.13 8.26 0.99
N VAL A 338 -3.94 8.01 2.29
CA VAL A 338 -4.73 7.07 3.09
C VAL A 338 -5.34 7.83 4.25
N ARG A 339 -6.64 7.63 4.49
CA ARG A 339 -7.33 8.13 5.69
C ARG A 339 -7.75 6.98 6.59
N VAL A 340 -7.45 7.09 7.88
CA VAL A 340 -7.65 6.05 8.88
C VAL A 340 -8.47 6.61 10.03
N ASP A 341 -9.63 6.01 10.28
CA ASP A 341 -10.46 6.31 11.45
C ASP A 341 -9.73 5.90 12.74
N GLN A 342 -9.59 6.84 13.68
CA GLN A 342 -8.94 6.60 14.97
C GLN A 342 -9.94 6.08 16.03
N GLY A 343 -11.25 6.11 15.75
CA GLY A 343 -12.31 5.60 16.60
C GLY A 343 -12.72 6.53 17.75
N ASP A 344 -12.13 7.73 17.84
CA ASP A 344 -12.40 8.73 18.88
C ASP A 344 -13.15 9.97 18.35
N GLY A 345 -13.74 9.83 17.16
CA GLY A 345 -14.37 10.92 16.43
C GLY A 345 -13.42 11.69 15.53
N THR A 346 -12.14 11.27 15.46
CA THR A 346 -11.16 11.80 14.51
C THR A 346 -10.65 10.75 13.54
N PHE A 347 -10.07 11.20 12.44
CA PHE A 347 -9.31 10.38 11.51
C PHE A 347 -7.97 11.02 11.18
N ARG A 348 -7.00 10.19 10.76
CA ARG A 348 -5.67 10.62 10.35
C ARG A 348 -5.48 10.42 8.86
N GLU A 349 -4.96 11.43 8.18
CA GLU A 349 -4.47 11.30 6.81
C GLU A 349 -2.96 11.08 6.77
N GLN A 350 -2.51 10.16 5.93
CA GLN A 350 -1.08 9.90 5.72
C GLN A 350 -0.83 9.68 4.24
N GLN A 351 0.34 10.13 3.78
CA GLN A 351 0.84 9.77 2.46
C GLN A 351 1.68 8.50 2.59
N GLN A 352 1.32 7.47 1.84
CA GLN A 352 2.09 6.24 1.72
C GLN A 352 2.69 6.18 0.33
N CYS A 353 4.00 6.01 0.22
CA CYS A 353 4.69 5.90 -1.06
C CYS A 353 5.34 4.52 -1.18
N GLU A 354 5.15 3.88 -2.32
CA GLU A 354 5.80 2.61 -2.66
C GLU A 354 6.76 2.84 -3.83
N THR A 355 7.96 2.27 -3.72
CA THR A 355 8.96 2.34 -4.79
C THR A 355 8.50 1.49 -5.96
N VAL A 356 8.47 2.09 -7.15
CA VAL A 356 8.21 1.38 -8.41
C VAL A 356 9.56 0.91 -8.94
N TYR A 357 9.63 -0.32 -9.46
CA TYR A 357 10.85 -0.90 -10.01
C TYR A 357 10.68 -1.15 -11.51
N ARG A 358 11.76 -0.94 -12.26
CA ARG A 358 11.86 -1.40 -13.65
C ARG A 358 12.89 -2.53 -13.78
N CYS A 359 12.65 -3.42 -14.73
CA CYS A 359 13.53 -4.53 -15.03
C CYS A 359 14.53 -4.13 -16.12
N GLU A 360 15.82 -4.16 -15.80
CA GLU A 360 16.89 -3.92 -16.77
C GLU A 360 17.60 -5.26 -17.10
N PRO A 361 17.73 -5.63 -18.39
CA PRO A 361 18.38 -6.89 -18.77
C PRO A 361 19.88 -6.83 -18.49
N VAL A 362 20.40 -7.88 -17.87
CA VAL A 362 21.84 -8.10 -17.68
C VAL A 362 22.30 -9.11 -18.72
N TYR A 363 23.14 -8.64 -19.64
CA TYR A 363 23.72 -9.47 -20.69
C TYR A 363 24.99 -10.15 -20.22
N ASP A 364 25.21 -11.36 -20.70
CA ASP A 364 26.44 -12.11 -20.49
C ASP A 364 26.77 -12.99 -21.69
N ASP A 365 27.98 -13.53 -21.73
CA ASP A 365 28.47 -14.36 -22.81
C ASP A 365 28.00 -15.80 -22.64
N MET A 366 27.02 -16.20 -23.44
CA MET A 366 26.60 -17.59 -23.56
C MET A 366 27.49 -18.29 -24.60
N CYS A 367 28.27 -19.27 -24.15
CA CYS A 367 29.26 -19.94 -24.98
C CYS A 367 28.91 -21.39 -25.26
N THR A 368 29.24 -21.87 -26.45
CA THR A 368 29.25 -23.30 -26.77
C THR A 368 30.53 -23.93 -26.27
N TRP A 369 30.43 -25.09 -25.64
CA TRP A 369 31.52 -25.88 -25.11
C TRP A 369 31.51 -27.25 -25.74
N THR A 370 32.67 -27.70 -26.21
CA THR A 370 32.86 -29.04 -26.74
C THR A 370 33.98 -29.73 -25.99
N GLY A 371 33.94 -31.05 -25.89
CA GLY A 371 34.95 -31.76 -25.12
C GLY A 371 34.63 -33.22 -24.98
N MET A 372 35.29 -33.85 -24.02
CA MET A 372 35.08 -35.25 -23.69
C MET A 372 34.84 -35.40 -22.19
N ARG A 373 33.85 -36.20 -21.80
CA ARG A 373 33.50 -36.42 -20.40
C ARG A 373 32.92 -37.81 -20.19
N TRP A 374 32.83 -38.21 -18.92
CA TRP A 374 32.11 -39.40 -18.52
C TRP A 374 30.62 -39.08 -18.36
N ASP A 375 29.79 -39.67 -19.21
CA ASP A 375 28.33 -39.57 -19.13
C ASP A 375 27.74 -40.90 -18.69
N SER A 376 26.70 -40.85 -17.84
CA SER A 376 26.00 -42.05 -17.41
C SER A 376 25.23 -42.67 -18.58
N ILE A 377 25.46 -43.95 -18.83
CA ILE A 377 24.70 -44.74 -19.80
C ILE A 377 23.75 -45.68 -19.07
N GLN A 378 23.02 -46.50 -19.83
CA GLN A 378 22.11 -47.50 -19.25
C GLN A 378 22.86 -48.40 -18.26
N PRO A 379 22.37 -48.54 -17.02
CA PRO A 379 23.00 -49.40 -16.03
C PRO A 379 22.82 -50.88 -16.41
N ALA A 380 23.74 -51.72 -15.97
CA ALA A 380 23.54 -53.17 -16.04
C ALA A 380 22.63 -53.61 -14.91
N LEU A 381 21.58 -54.35 -15.23
CA LEU A 381 20.56 -54.81 -14.29
C LEU A 381 20.66 -56.31 -14.07
N GLY A 382 20.68 -56.73 -12.81
CA GLY A 382 20.44 -58.11 -12.39
C GLY A 382 19.18 -58.13 -11.55
N SER A 383 18.30 -59.10 -11.79
CA SER A 383 17.11 -59.29 -10.98
C SER A 383 16.79 -60.77 -10.81
N GLY A 384 16.06 -61.09 -9.76
CA GLY A 384 15.57 -62.44 -9.49
C GLY A 384 14.36 -62.40 -8.57
N ASN A 385 13.58 -63.48 -8.57
CA ASN A 385 12.27 -63.55 -7.90
C ASN A 385 12.14 -64.77 -6.97
N SER A 386 13.26 -65.33 -6.49
CA SER A 386 13.24 -66.48 -5.58
C SER A 386 14.44 -66.51 -4.64
N LEU A 387 14.27 -67.19 -3.50
CA LEU A 387 15.35 -67.50 -2.54
C LEU A 387 16.25 -68.66 -2.99
N ALA A 388 15.84 -69.43 -4.01
CA ALA A 388 16.61 -70.55 -4.52
C ALA A 388 17.88 -70.10 -5.28
N GLN A 389 17.94 -68.83 -5.66
CA GLN A 389 19.08 -68.20 -6.33
C GLN A 389 19.59 -67.06 -5.46
N SER A 390 20.81 -67.18 -4.93
CA SER A 390 21.44 -66.10 -4.19
C SER A 390 21.56 -64.84 -5.07
N PRO A 391 21.26 -63.64 -4.54
CA PRO A 391 21.38 -62.39 -5.29
C PRO A 391 22.78 -62.22 -5.89
N ALA A 392 22.84 -62.07 -7.21
CA ALA A 392 24.09 -61.96 -7.96
C ALA A 392 24.19 -60.60 -8.64
N TRP A 393 25.41 -60.08 -8.75
CA TRP A 393 25.64 -58.89 -9.58
C TRP A 393 25.54 -59.28 -11.06
N PRO A 394 24.94 -58.44 -11.93
CA PRO A 394 24.94 -58.69 -13.36
C PRO A 394 26.38 -58.74 -13.89
N LEU A 395 26.65 -59.68 -14.80
CA LEU A 395 27.93 -59.74 -15.48
C LEU A 395 28.01 -58.59 -16.49
N ILE A 396 29.04 -57.78 -16.37
CA ILE A 396 29.33 -56.68 -17.28
C ILE A 396 30.60 -56.98 -18.05
N ASP A 397 30.59 -56.69 -19.33
CA ASP A 397 31.77 -56.65 -20.19
C ASP A 397 31.96 -55.18 -20.60
N LEU A 398 32.81 -54.47 -19.87
CA LEU A 398 33.07 -53.06 -20.10
C LEU A 398 34.19 -52.92 -21.14
N ASN A 399 34.03 -51.95 -22.06
CA ASN A 399 35.14 -51.52 -22.90
C ASN A 399 36.13 -50.68 -22.07
N GLU A 400 36.87 -51.34 -21.19
CA GLU A 400 37.82 -50.70 -20.30
C GLU A 400 38.98 -50.09 -21.08
N CYS A 401 39.38 -48.90 -20.66
CA CYS A 401 40.52 -48.20 -21.22
C CYS A 401 41.50 -47.83 -20.13
N ASN A 402 42.78 -47.88 -20.46
CA ASN A 402 43.82 -47.37 -19.58
C ASN A 402 43.61 -45.87 -19.35
N SER A 403 43.70 -45.43 -18.10
CA SER A 403 43.63 -44.02 -17.70
C SER A 403 44.61 -43.11 -18.45
N SER A 404 45.71 -43.66 -18.95
CA SER A 404 46.72 -42.93 -19.75
C SER A 404 46.36 -42.78 -21.24
N ALA A 405 45.29 -43.43 -21.73
CA ALA A 405 44.89 -43.43 -23.15
C ALA A 405 43.37 -43.53 -23.33
N LEU A 406 42.62 -42.59 -22.74
CA LEU A 406 41.17 -42.50 -22.90
C LEU A 406 40.77 -42.16 -24.35
N ARG A 407 39.83 -42.93 -24.91
CA ARG A 407 39.27 -42.77 -26.28
C ARG A 407 37.74 -42.82 -26.24
N ALA A 408 37.06 -42.26 -27.24
CA ALA A 408 35.60 -42.33 -27.29
C ALA A 408 35.11 -43.79 -27.19
N GLY A 409 34.09 -44.02 -26.37
CA GLY A 409 33.50 -45.35 -26.11
C GLY A 409 34.14 -46.14 -24.97
N CYS A 410 35.15 -45.61 -24.26
CA CYS A 410 35.64 -46.24 -23.03
C CYS A 410 34.55 -46.27 -21.97
N GLN A 411 34.48 -47.34 -21.20
CA GLN A 411 33.48 -47.53 -20.15
C GLN A 411 34.12 -47.78 -18.79
N ARG A 412 33.44 -47.34 -17.73
CA ARG A 412 33.81 -47.62 -16.35
C ARG A 412 32.58 -47.80 -15.47
N GLU A 413 32.73 -48.59 -14.43
CA GLU A 413 31.77 -48.62 -13.32
C GLU A 413 31.88 -47.31 -12.52
N SER A 414 30.73 -46.68 -12.25
CA SER A 414 30.64 -45.46 -11.44
C SER A 414 29.96 -45.68 -10.09
N GLY A 415 29.36 -46.85 -9.87
CA GLY A 415 28.70 -47.19 -8.61
C GLY A 415 27.78 -48.40 -8.72
N ARG A 416 27.28 -48.85 -7.58
CA ARG A 416 26.36 -49.97 -7.47
C ARG A 416 25.17 -49.61 -6.58
N SER A 417 24.00 -50.14 -6.91
CA SER A 417 22.78 -50.03 -6.12
C SER A 417 22.13 -51.40 -5.98
N GLU A 418 21.47 -51.64 -4.85
CA GLU A 418 20.78 -52.88 -4.56
C GLU A 418 19.46 -52.61 -3.84
N ASP A 419 18.43 -53.37 -4.17
CA ASP A 419 17.11 -53.31 -3.56
C ASP A 419 16.56 -54.74 -3.39
N TYR A 420 16.13 -55.07 -2.17
CA TYR A 420 15.63 -56.40 -1.80
C TYR A 420 14.21 -56.27 -1.30
N ILE A 421 13.25 -56.72 -2.10
CA ILE A 421 11.83 -56.53 -1.86
C ILE A 421 11.20 -57.86 -1.44
N ILE A 422 10.48 -57.84 -0.32
CA ILE A 422 9.60 -58.93 0.09
C ILE A 422 8.18 -58.59 -0.37
N ILE A 423 7.52 -59.57 -1.00
CA ILE A 423 6.13 -59.51 -1.45
C ILE A 423 5.29 -60.29 -0.45
N PHE A 424 4.24 -59.66 0.05
CA PHE A 424 3.30 -60.25 1.00
C PHE A 424 2.01 -60.71 0.30
N ASP A 425 1.23 -61.56 0.95
CA ASP A 425 -0.03 -62.14 0.45
C ASP A 425 -1.13 -61.14 0.07
N ASN A 426 -1.01 -59.92 0.58
CA ASN A 426 -1.86 -58.78 0.30
C ASN A 426 -1.28 -57.85 -0.79
N GLU A 427 -0.30 -58.32 -1.57
CA GLU A 427 0.42 -57.59 -2.63
C GLU A 427 1.31 -56.42 -2.16
N TYR A 428 1.51 -56.25 -0.84
CA TYR A 428 2.41 -55.21 -0.33
C TYR A 428 3.88 -55.56 -0.63
N ARG A 429 4.67 -54.51 -0.87
CA ARG A 429 6.10 -54.58 -1.21
C ARG A 429 6.91 -53.72 -0.27
N CYS A 430 7.86 -54.31 0.45
CA CYS A 430 8.74 -53.58 1.36
C CYS A 430 10.20 -53.92 1.08
N SER A 431 11.07 -52.90 1.15
CA SER A 431 12.53 -53.04 0.96
C SER A 431 13.21 -53.40 2.29
N PHE A 432 14.15 -54.34 2.23
CA PHE A 432 14.90 -54.86 3.37
C PHE A 432 16.41 -54.90 3.07
N SER A 433 17.23 -55.14 4.10
CA SER A 433 18.63 -55.50 3.89
C SER A 433 18.72 -56.94 3.37
N GLN A 434 19.80 -57.28 2.65
CA GLN A 434 19.98 -58.63 2.12
C GLN A 434 19.83 -59.71 3.20
N ALA A 435 20.46 -59.52 4.37
CA ALA A 435 20.41 -60.49 5.47
C ALA A 435 19.02 -60.63 6.13
N ALA A 436 18.12 -59.65 5.96
CA ALA A 436 16.73 -59.74 6.42
C ALA A 436 15.78 -60.24 5.32
N TRP A 437 16.22 -60.19 4.07
CA TRP A 437 15.52 -60.71 2.91
C TRP A 437 15.81 -62.19 2.64
N GLU A 438 17.02 -62.67 2.97
CA GLU A 438 17.40 -64.09 3.02
C GLU A 438 16.79 -64.79 4.24
#